data_AF-A0A2K8U6B3-F1
#
_entry.id   AF-A0A2K8U6B3-F1
#
_cell.length_a   1.000
_cell.length_b   1.000
_cell.length_c   1.000
_cell.angle_alpha   90.00
_cell.angle_beta   90.00
_cell.angle_gamma   90.00
#
_symmetry.space_group_name_H-M   'P 1'
#
loop_
_entity.id
_entity.type
_entity.pdbx_description
1 polymer ?
#
loop_
_entity_poly.entity_id
_entity_poly.type
_entity_poly.pdbx_seq_one_letter_code
_entity_poly.pdbx_strand_id
1 'polypeptide(L)' 'MSFPALRQTFRSADYVDGYVIFDVGGNKYRIAAVLHFDKQRAYVRDVMTHAEYDRNRWSRK' A
#
# COMPACT_ATOMS: atom_id res chain seq x y z
N MET A 1 -4.40 -9.29 -13.25
CA MET A 1 -4.48 -9.37 -11.77
C MET A 1 -5.34 -8.19 -11.29
N SER A 2 -6.09 -8.32 -10.19
CA SER A 2 -6.96 -7.25 -9.67
C SER A 2 -6.67 -7.03 -8.18
N PHE A 3 -7.17 -5.94 -7.59
CA PHE A 3 -7.00 -5.71 -6.15
C PHE A 3 -7.56 -6.85 -5.27
N PRO A 4 -8.77 -7.42 -5.52
CA PRO A 4 -9.24 -8.58 -4.78
C PRO A 4 -8.30 -9.80 -4.86
N ALA A 5 -7.73 -10.07 -6.04
CA ALA A 5 -6.75 -11.14 -6.20
C ALA A 5 -5.44 -10.84 -5.45
N LEU A 6 -4.98 -9.59 -5.45
CA LEU A 6 -3.83 -9.16 -4.67
C LEU A 6 -4.03 -9.38 -3.17
N ARG A 7 -5.23 -9.08 -2.64
CA ARG A 7 -5.57 -9.26 -1.22
C ARG A 7 -5.60 -10.73 -0.78
N GLN A 8 -5.68 -11.68 -1.72
CA GLN A 8 -5.51 -13.10 -1.40
C GLN A 8 -4.06 -13.43 -1.02
N THR A 9 -3.09 -12.75 -1.63
CA THR A 9 -1.66 -12.90 -1.32
C THR A 9 -1.24 -12.00 -0.15
N PHE A 10 -1.66 -10.73 -0.19
CA PHE A 10 -1.34 -9.73 0.83
C PHE A 10 -2.63 -9.38 1.58
N ARG A 11 -3.02 -10.21 2.55
CA ARG A 11 -4.31 -10.07 3.26
C ARG A 11 -4.49 -8.75 3.99
N SER A 12 -3.41 -8.14 4.45
CA SER A 12 -3.39 -6.84 5.10
C SER A 12 -3.29 -5.66 4.11
N ALA A 13 -3.25 -5.92 2.80
CA ALA A 13 -3.18 -4.83 1.83
C ALA A 13 -4.52 -4.08 1.75
N ASP A 14 -4.45 -2.76 1.86
CA ASP A 14 -5.59 -1.86 1.79
C ASP A 14 -5.47 -0.89 0.60
N TYR A 15 -6.60 -0.42 0.09
CA TYR A 15 -6.67 0.55 -1.02
C TYR A 15 -7.18 1.90 -0.54
N VAL A 16 -6.43 2.95 -0.86
CA VAL A 16 -6.41 4.22 -0.16
C VAL A 16 -6.16 5.33 -1.16
N ASP A 17 -7.18 6.10 -1.51
CA ASP A 17 -7.06 7.28 -2.40
C ASP A 17 -6.06 7.11 -3.56
N GLY A 18 -6.14 5.97 -4.26
CA GLY A 18 -5.24 5.68 -5.40
C GLY A 18 -4.05 4.76 -5.11
N TYR A 19 -3.72 4.53 -3.84
CA TYR A 19 -2.58 3.74 -3.40
C TYR A 19 -3.02 2.39 -2.83
N VAL A 20 -2.18 1.38 -3.03
CA VAL A 20 -2.20 0.15 -2.25
C VAL A 20 -1.18 0.29 -1.13
N ILE A 21 -1.64 0.10 0.10
CA ILE A 21 -0.81 0.14 1.31
C ILE A 21 -0.51 -1.29 1.73
N PHE A 22 0.77 -1.59 1.96
CA PHE A 22 1.22 -2.90 2.44
C PHE A 22 1.81 -2.80 3.84
N ASP A 23 1.40 -3.71 4.71
CA ASP A 23 2.01 -3.89 6.04
C ASP A 23 3.26 -4.77 5.93
N VAL A 24 4.41 -4.27 6.39
CA VAL A 24 5.68 -5.01 6.31
C VAL A 24 6.49 -4.93 7.60
N GLY A 25 7.48 -5.81 7.73
CA GLY A 25 8.41 -5.82 8.87
C GLY A 25 7.73 -6.14 10.21
N GLY A 26 6.73 -7.04 10.21
CA GLY A 26 5.96 -7.37 11.42
C GLY A 26 5.03 -6.23 11.85
N ASN A 27 4.34 -5.62 10.88
CA ASN A 27 3.41 -4.51 11.07
C ASN A 27 4.05 -3.17 11.53
N LYS A 28 5.38 -3.05 11.48
CA LYS A 28 6.11 -1.84 11.91
C LYS A 28 6.12 -0.73 10.87
N TYR A 29 5.97 -1.09 9.59
CA TYR A 29 6.07 -0.18 8.46
C TYR A 29 4.90 -0.32 7.51
N ARG A 30 4.73 0.70 6.67
CA ARG A 30 3.76 0.81 5.59
C ARG A 30 4.49 1.16 4.30
N ILE A 31 4.17 0.45 3.22
CA ILE A 31 4.61 0.80 1.88
C ILE A 31 3.40 1.30 1.10
N ALA A 32 3.45 2.54 0.63
CA ALA A 32 2.45 3.09 -0.28
C ALA A 32 2.90 2.90 -1.73
N ALA A 33 2.09 2.22 -2.55
CA ALA A 33 2.43 1.97 -3.94
C ALA A 33 1.24 2.17 -4.88
N VAL A 34 1.52 2.63 -6.10
CA VAL A 34 0.57 2.63 -7.21
C VAL A 34 0.79 1.37 -8.04
N LEU A 35 -0.27 0.59 -8.26
CA LEU A 35 -0.20 -0.66 -9.00
C LEU A 35 -0.88 -0.54 -10.36
N HIS A 36 -0.11 -0.79 -11.42
CA HIS A 36 -0.63 -0.91 -12.78
C HIS A 36 -0.70 -2.40 -13.11
N PHE A 37 -1.85 -3.01 -12.84
CA PHE A 37 -2.03 -4.46 -12.97
C PHE A 37 -1.99 -4.96 -14.42
N ASP A 38 -2.40 -4.12 -15.36
CA ASP A 38 -2.32 -4.35 -16.81
C ASP A 38 -0.86 -4.46 -17.28
N LYS A 39 0.00 -3.60 -16.74
CA LYS A 39 1.43 -3.54 -17.07
C LYS A 39 2.29 -4.41 -16.15
N GLN A 40 1.69 -5.03 -15.14
CA GLN A 40 2.38 -5.76 -14.06
C GLN A 40 3.49 -4.93 -13.40
N ARG A 41 3.23 -3.64 -13.13
CA ARG A 41 4.19 -2.72 -12.49
C ARG A 41 3.69 -2.23 -11.15
N ALA A 42 4.60 -2.18 -10.18
CA ALA A 42 4.39 -1.56 -8.89
C ALA A 42 5.35 -0.37 -8.75
N TYR A 43 4.80 0.79 -8.42
CA TYR A 43 5.57 2.00 -8.16
C TYR A 43 5.48 2.34 -6.69
N VAL A 44 6.57 2.08 -5.95
CA VAL A 44 6.67 2.49 -4.54
C VAL A 44 6.80 4.02 -4.49
N ARG A 45 5.92 4.65 -3.73
CA ARG A 45 5.89 6.12 -3.56
C ARG A 45 6.50 6.52 -2.24
N ASP A 46 6.25 5.73 -1.20
CA ASP A 46 6.78 6.01 0.13
C ASP A 46 6.89 4.72 0.96
N VAL A 47 7.81 4.75 1.93
CA VAL A 47 8.00 3.73 2.95
C VAL A 47 8.07 4.44 4.30
N MET A 48 7.10 4.17 5.15
CA MET A 48 6.88 4.91 6.39
C MET A 48 6.82 3.94 7.58
N THR A 49 7.19 4.41 8.77
CA THR A 49 6.79 3.74 10.01
C THR A 49 5.27 3.83 10.21
N HIS A 50 4.72 2.94 11.05
CA HIS A 50 3.31 3.03 11.44
C HIS A 50 2.94 4.41 12.00
N ALA A 51 3.79 4.98 12.86
CA ALA A 51 3.55 6.29 13.45
C ALA A 51 3.61 7.44 12.43
N GLU A 52 4.45 7.36 11.39
CA GLU A 52 4.47 8.33 10.30
C GLU A 52 3.23 8.21 9.43
N TYR A 53 2.80 6.98 9.14
CA TYR A 53 1.58 6.70 8.39
C TYR A 53 0.30 7.15 9.12
N ASP A 54 0.27 7.09 10.45
CA ASP A 54 -0.89 7.60 11.21
C ASP A 54 -0.92 9.15 11.26
N ARG A 55 0.26 9.77 11.31
CA ARG A 55 0.43 11.23 11.40
C ARG A 55 0.14 11.91 10.07
N ASN A 56 0.72 11.40 9.00
CA ASN A 56 0.35 11.77 7.63
C ASN A 56 -1.00 11.12 7.40
N ARG A 57 -2.10 11.87 7.24
CA ARG A 57 -3.44 11.28 7.06
C ARG A 57 -3.60 10.65 5.65
N TRP A 58 -2.74 9.69 5.37
CA TRP A 58 -2.52 8.66 4.35
C TRP A 58 -2.91 8.94 2.91
N SER A 59 -3.42 10.13 2.55
CA SER A 59 -3.64 10.61 1.17
C SER A 59 -4.50 11.88 1.04
N ARG A 60 -4.28 12.91 1.87
CA ARG A 60 -4.95 14.20 1.60
C ARG A 60 -4.33 14.89 0.37
N LYS A 61 -5.04 14.76 -0.76
CA LYS A 61 -4.95 15.48 -2.06
C LYS A 61 -3.63 16.13 -2.43
#